data_AF-A0A950SU23-F1
#
_entry.id   AF-A0A950SU23-F1
#
_cell.length_a   1.000
_cell.length_b   1.000
_cell.length_c   1.000
_cell.angle_alpha   90.00
_cell.angle_beta   90.00
_cell.angle_gamma   90.00
#
_symmetry.space_group_name_H-M   'P 1'
#
loop_
_entity.id
_entity.type
_entity.pdbx_description
1 polymer ?
#
loop_
_entity_poly.entity_id
_entity_poly.type
_entity_poly.pdbx_seq_one_letter_code
_entity_poly.pdbx_strand_id
1 'polypeptide(L)' 'MSLQDHIETLKEKHAALERALDEENKRPLPNQDAVHDLKRQKLRIKDEIYQLERH' A
#
# COMPACT_ATOMS: atom_id res chain seq x y z
N MET A 1 -1.45 19.59 11.23
CA MET A 1 -1.13 18.17 10.99
C MET A 1 0.31 18.12 10.53
N SER A 2 1.14 17.37 11.24
CA SER A 2 2.56 17.26 10.95
C SER A 2 2.78 16.41 9.70
N LEU A 3 3.90 16.61 9.01
CA LEU A 3 4.40 15.70 7.96
C LEU A 3 4.47 14.25 8.47
N GLN A 4 4.77 14.06 9.76
CA GLN A 4 4.75 12.76 10.41
C GLN A 4 3.36 12.12 10.45
N ASP A 5 2.30 12.88 10.75
CA ASP A 5 0.93 12.33 10.75
C ASP A 5 0.53 11.82 9.37
N HIS A 6 0.97 12.52 8.31
CA HIS A 6 0.71 12.13 6.93
C HIS A 6 1.46 10.85 6.54
N ILE A 7 2.74 10.75 6.91
CA ILE A 7 3.56 9.55 6.70
C ILE A 7 2.97 8.35 7.45
N GLU A 8 2.51 8.54 8.69
CA GLU A 8 1.91 7.47 9.50
C GLU A 8 0.61 6.97 8.89
N THR A 9 -0.26 7.88 8.42
CA THR A 9 -1.50 7.53 7.70
C THR A 9 -1.20 6.76 6.41
N LEU A 10 -0.15 7.15 5.67
CA LEU A 10 0.27 6.44 4.46
C LEU A 10 0.85 5.06 4.79
N LYS A 11 1.62 4.92 5.87
CA LYS A 11 2.12 3.63 6.35
C LYS A 11 0.98 2.69 6.75
N GLU A 12 -0.04 3.18 7.44
CA GLU A 12 -1.24 2.39 7.76
C GLU A 12 -1.96 1.91 6.50
N LYS A 13 -2.18 2.81 5.52
CA LYS A 13 -2.78 2.43 4.23
C LYS A 13 -1.93 1.40 3.49
N HIS A 14 -0.60 1.54 3.50
CA HIS A 14 0.31 0.56 2.90
C HIS A 14 0.18 -0.81 3.56
N ALA A 15 0.13 -0.87 4.90
CA ALA A 15 -0.06 -2.11 5.63
C ALA A 15 -1.43 -2.77 5.35
N ALA A 16 -2.49 -1.97 5.21
CA ALA A 16 -3.80 -2.48 4.82
C ALA A 16 -3.80 -3.08 3.40
N LEU A 17 -3.15 -2.42 2.43
CA LEU A 17 -2.99 -2.93 1.07
C LEU A 17 -2.17 -4.21 1.01
N GLU A 18 -1.10 -4.32 1.82
CA GLU A 18 -0.34 -5.57 1.94
C GLU A 18 -1.20 -6.71 2.46
N ARG A 19 -1.97 -6.49 3.53
CA ARG A 19 -2.86 -7.52 4.07
C ARG A 19 -3.90 -7.97 3.05
N ALA A 20 -4.53 -7.02 2.33
CA ALA A 20 -5.47 -7.34 1.26
C ALA A 20 -4.81 -8.15 0.14
N LEU A 21 -3.57 -7.80 -0.22
CA LEU A 21 -2.80 -8.53 -1.23
C LEU A 21 -2.48 -9.96 -0.77
N ASP A 22 -2.05 -10.14 0.48
CA ASP A 22 -1.73 -11.44 1.04
C ASP A 22 -2.98 -12.32 1.18
N GLU A 23 -4.11 -11.75 1.59
CA GLU A 23 -5.39 -12.46 1.60
C GLU A 23 -5.80 -12.90 0.20
N GLU A 24 -5.68 -12.02 -0.80
CA GLU A 24 -6.04 -12.34 -2.17
C GLU A 24 -5.10 -13.41 -2.76
N ASN A 25 -3.78 -13.34 -2.50
CA ASN A 25 -2.83 -14.36 -2.93
C ASN A 25 -3.02 -15.72 -2.24
N LYS A 26 -3.55 -15.74 -1.01
CA LYS A 26 -3.87 -16.97 -0.28
C LYS A 26 -5.15 -17.64 -0.80
N ARG A 27 -5.98 -16.94 -1.57
CA ARG A 27 -7.18 -17.54 -2.13
C ARG A 27 -6.78 -18.58 -3.18
N PRO A 28 -7.48 -19.73 -3.23
CA PRO A 28 -7.23 -20.76 -4.24
C PRO A 28 -7.51 -20.30 -5.67
N LEU A 29 -8.26 -19.21 -5.86
CA LEU A 29 -8.46 -18.54 -7.14
C LEU A 29 -8.20 -17.03 -6.96
N PRO A 30 -6.93 -16.59 -6.97
CA PRO A 30 -6.60 -15.18 -6.78
C PRO A 30 -7.04 -14.38 -8.01
N ASN A 31 -7.76 -13.29 -7.80
CA ASN A 31 -8.05 -12.37 -8.89
C ASN A 31 -6.78 -11.61 -9.27
N GLN A 32 -6.17 -11.98 -10.41
CA GLN A 32 -4.90 -11.38 -10.84
C GLN A 32 -5.01 -9.87 -11.09
N ASP A 33 -6.15 -9.38 -11.59
CA ASP A 33 -6.37 -7.94 -11.78
C ASP A 33 -6.38 -7.22 -10.43
N ALA A 34 -7.09 -7.77 -9.44
CA ALA A 34 -7.12 -7.22 -8.09
C ALA A 34 -5.73 -7.23 -7.44
N VAL A 35 -4.97 -8.32 -7.55
CA VAL A 35 -3.59 -8.42 -7.06
C VAL A 35 -2.69 -7.40 -7.76
N HIS A 36 -2.86 -7.20 -9.07
CA HIS A 36 -2.06 -6.26 -9.84
C HIS A 36 -2.36 -4.80 -9.47
N ASP A 37 -3.63 -4.49 -9.22
CA ASP A 37 -4.07 -3.17 -8.77
C ASP A 37 -3.61 -2.87 -7.34
N LEU A 38 -3.74 -3.84 -6.43
CA LEU A 38 -3.24 -3.73 -5.05
C LEU A 38 -1.73 -3.49 -5.02
N LYS A 39 -0.95 -4.23 -5.83
CA LYS A 39 0.50 -3.99 -5.97
C LYS A 39 0.80 -2.59 -6.50
N ARG A 40 0.03 -2.11 -7.48
CA ARG A 40 0.21 -0.78 -8.07
C ARG A 40 -0.10 0.32 -7.06
N GLN A 41 -1.17 0.18 -6.29
CA GLN A 41 -1.52 1.11 -5.19
C GLN A 41 -0.44 1.11 -4.11
N LYS A 42 0.03 -0.07 -3.70
CA LYS A 42 1.11 -0.22 -2.73
C LYS A 42 2.39 0.49 -3.19
N LEU A 43 2.74 0.38 -4.47
CA LEU A 43 3.89 1.07 -5.06
C LEU A 43 3.74 2.59 -5.00
N ARG A 44 2.56 3.11 -5.36
CA ARG A 44 2.25 4.55 -5.29
C ARG A 44 2.39 5.12 -3.88
N ILE A 45 1.83 4.43 -2.88
CA ILE A 45 1.94 4.86 -1.48
C ILE A 45 3.40 4.84 -1.02
N LYS A 46 4.17 3.82 -1.42
CA LYS A 46 5.59 3.75 -1.10
C LYS A 46 6.36 4.91 -1.73
N ASP A 47 6.08 5.26 -2.99
CA ASP A 47 6.70 6.41 -3.66
C ASP A 47 6.29 7.73 -2.99
N GLU A 48 5.04 7.87 -2.58
CA GLU A 48 4.54 9.04 -1.87
C GLU A 48 5.19 9.22 -0.50
N ILE A 49 5.33 8.13 0.28
CA ILE A 49 6.11 8.13 1.53
C ILE A 49 7.56 8.53 1.25
N TYR A 50 8.18 7.99 0.21
CA TYR A 50 9.57 8.29 -0.12
C TYR A 50 9.75 9.77 -0.51
N GLN A 51 8.79 10.34 -1.25
CA GLN A 51 8.79 11.77 -1.57
C GLN A 51 8.64 12.64 -0.32
N LEU A 52 7.77 12.24 0.61
CA LEU A 52 7.55 12.96 1.88
C LEU A 52 8.72 12.81 2.86
N GLU A 53 9.39 11.66 2.91
CA GLU A 53 10.59 11.44 3.74
C GLU A 53 11.82 12.18 3.20
N ARG A 54 11.85 12.48 1.90
CA ARG A 54 12.97 13.17 1.26
C ARG A 54 12.86 14.71 1.35
N HIS A 55 11.73 15.23 1.80
CA HIS A 55 11.41 16.65 1.88
C HIS A 55 11.59 17.21 3.28
#